data_AF-Q74LE8-F1
#
_entry.id   AF-Q74LE8-F1
#
_cell.length_a   1.000
_cell.length_b   1.000
_cell.length_c   1.000
_cell.angle_alpha   90.00
_cell.angle_beta   90.00
_cell.angle_gamma   90.00
#
_symmetry.space_group_name_H-M   'P 1'
#
loop_
_entity.id
_entity.type
_entity.pdbx_description
1 polymer ?
#
loop_
_entity_poly.entity_id
_entity_poly.type
_entity_poly.pdbx_seq_one_letter_code
_entity_poly.pdbx_strand_id
1 'polypeptide(L)'
;MINLNNNDYQISKKDQKLLRQFEKQVLNSQILYPFHPIRHINCEFFHFIKGAGKDLLLDFVMQPQKRNLIFSELLFISYKYLTKVRYDIDDYFLRKNWVNLINVSYTNDIITDVSSFLTKIDEANKLEFN
;
A
#
# COMPACT_ATOMS: atom_id res chain seq x y z
N MET A 1 -34.57 -5.40 7.21
CA MET A 1 -33.49 -6.41 7.36
C MET A 1 -32.72 -6.46 6.05
N ILE A 2 -31.51 -5.92 6.03
CA ILE A 2 -30.62 -6.04 4.87
C ILE A 2 -30.06 -7.45 4.92
N ASN A 3 -30.38 -8.24 3.90
CA ASN A 3 -29.87 -9.60 3.74
C ASN A 3 -28.40 -9.48 3.36
N LEU A 4 -27.51 -9.54 4.36
CA LEU A 4 -26.08 -9.68 4.16
C LEU A 4 -25.84 -11.10 3.65
N ASN A 5 -26.03 -11.29 2.34
CA ASN A 5 -25.36 -12.39 1.67
C ASN A 5 -23.88 -12.21 1.95
N ASN A 6 -23.34 -13.08 2.80
CA ASN A 6 -21.93 -13.43 2.87
C ASN A 6 -21.50 -13.93 1.48
N ASN A 7 -21.42 -13.02 0.52
CA ASN A 7 -20.43 -13.19 -0.52
C ASN A 7 -19.13 -13.06 0.24
N ASP A 8 -18.51 -14.21 0.55
CA ASP A 8 -17.10 -14.27 0.87
C ASP A 8 -16.39 -13.61 -0.30
N TYR A 9 -16.20 -12.29 -0.20
CA TYR A 9 -15.49 -11.53 -1.20
C TYR A 9 -14.05 -12.02 -1.08
N GLN A 10 -13.72 -13.00 -1.91
CA GLN A 10 -12.38 -13.53 -2.01
C GLN A 10 -11.62 -12.63 -2.95
N ILE A 11 -10.45 -12.20 -2.50
CA ILE A 11 -9.52 -11.49 -3.35
C ILE A 11 -9.17 -12.36 -4.57
N SER A 12 -9.17 -11.77 -5.76
CA SER A 12 -9.01 -12.54 -7.00
C SER A 12 -7.63 -13.21 -7.04
N LYS A 13 -7.51 -14.35 -7.75
CA LYS A 13 -6.20 -15.04 -7.92
C LYS A 13 -5.13 -14.10 -8.52
N LYS A 14 -5.55 -13.18 -9.39
CA LYS A 14 -4.69 -12.14 -9.97
C LYS A 14 -4.18 -11.19 -8.88
N ASP A 15 -5.08 -10.62 -8.10
CA ASP A 15 -4.74 -9.66 -7.03
C ASP A 15 -3.91 -10.32 -5.92
N GLN A 16 -4.22 -11.57 -5.55
CA GLN A 16 -3.41 -12.37 -4.63
C GLN A 16 -1.98 -12.56 -5.14
N LYS A 17 -1.80 -12.85 -6.44
CA LYS A 17 -0.48 -13.02 -7.04
C LYS A 17 0.32 -11.71 -6.99
N LEU A 18 -0.33 -10.59 -7.30
CA LEU A 18 0.27 -9.26 -7.25
C LEU A 18 0.66 -8.86 -5.82
N LEU A 19 -0.20 -9.09 -4.84
CA LEU A 19 0.11 -8.85 -3.42
C LEU A 19 1.26 -9.73 -2.92
N ARG A 20 1.32 -11.00 -3.31
CA ARG A 20 2.46 -11.88 -2.98
C ARG A 20 3.77 -11.41 -3.62
N GLN A 21 3.71 -10.80 -4.82
CA GLN A 21 4.89 -10.20 -5.44
C GLN A 21 5.36 -8.99 -4.64
N PHE A 22 4.42 -8.09 -4.28
CA PHE A 22 4.71 -6.94 -3.44
C PHE A 22 5.26 -7.34 -2.07
N GLU A 23 4.67 -8.35 -1.43
CA GLU A 23 5.16 -8.91 -0.15
C GLU A 23 6.60 -9.40 -0.27
N LYS A 24 6.92 -10.18 -1.31
CA LYS A 24 8.29 -10.65 -1.54
C LYS A 24 9.26 -9.50 -1.76
N GLN A 25 8.82 -8.46 -2.47
CA GLN A 25 9.61 -7.28 -2.75
C GLN A 25 9.96 -6.52 -1.46
N VAL A 26 8.95 -6.18 -0.64
CA VAL A 26 9.16 -5.42 0.60
C VAL A 26 9.86 -6.23 1.69
N LEU A 27 9.67 -7.55 1.73
CA LEU A 27 10.29 -8.44 2.72
C LEU A 27 11.67 -8.96 2.29
N ASN A 28 12.18 -8.58 1.10
CA ASN A 28 13.48 -9.02 0.64
C ASN A 28 14.59 -8.46 1.55
N SER A 29 15.30 -9.38 2.21
CA SER A 29 16.17 -9.14 3.36
C SER A 29 17.51 -8.44 3.04
N GLN A 30 17.70 -7.93 1.82
CA GLN A 30 18.94 -7.27 1.42
C GLN A 30 18.94 -5.75 1.66
N ILE A 31 17.78 -5.15 1.94
CA ILE A 31 17.67 -3.70 2.13
C ILE A 31 17.05 -3.43 3.50
N LEU A 32 17.87 -3.55 4.55
CA LEU A 32 17.49 -3.06 5.88
C LEU A 32 17.62 -1.53 5.86
N TYR A 33 16.49 -0.85 5.64
CA TYR A 33 16.29 0.57 6.00
C TYR A 33 15.60 0.66 7.37
N PRO A 34 16.26 0.30 8.50
CA PRO A 34 15.65 0.35 9.82
C PRO A 34 15.32 1.79 10.26
N PHE A 35 15.96 2.79 9.65
CA PHE A 35 15.80 4.20 10.04
C PHE A 35 14.55 4.87 9.48
N HIS A 36 14.02 4.39 8.33
CA HIS A 36 12.78 4.93 7.74
C HIS A 36 11.87 3.83 7.15
N PRO A 37 11.30 2.93 7.98
CA PRO A 37 10.52 1.78 7.49
C PRO A 37 9.30 2.14 6.64
N ILE A 38 8.58 3.20 6.99
CA ILE A 38 7.42 3.67 6.20
C ILE A 38 7.85 4.23 4.85
N ARG A 39 8.94 5.01 4.82
CA ARG A 39 9.51 5.53 3.57
C ARG A 39 9.94 4.39 2.64
N HIS A 40 10.50 3.32 3.21
CA HIS A 40 10.84 2.12 2.45
C HIS A 40 9.61 1.45 1.84
N ILE A 41 8.54 1.23 2.63
CA ILE A 41 7.27 0.69 2.11
C ILE A 41 6.74 1.55 0.95
N ASN A 42 6.74 2.87 1.10
CA ASN A 42 6.28 3.81 0.07
C ASN A 42 7.12 3.69 -1.22
N CYS A 43 8.45 3.57 -1.08
CA CYS A 43 9.39 3.39 -2.18
C CYS A 43 9.15 2.07 -2.92
N GLU A 44 9.00 0.97 -2.17
CA GLU A 44 8.73 -0.35 -2.75
C GLU A 44 7.37 -0.38 -3.46
N PHE A 45 6.36 0.28 -2.89
CA PHE A 45 5.05 0.37 -3.55
C PHE A 45 5.13 1.16 -4.85
N PHE A 46 5.89 2.26 -4.89
CA PHE A 46 6.15 3.02 -6.12
C PHE A 46 6.79 2.15 -7.21
N HIS A 47 7.85 1.41 -6.88
CA HIS A 47 8.50 0.51 -7.83
C HIS A 47 7.55 -0.60 -8.31
N PHE A 48 6.74 -1.12 -7.40
CA PHE A 48 5.75 -2.14 -7.70
C PHE A 48 4.70 -1.64 -8.71
N ILE A 49 4.09 -0.47 -8.49
CA ILE A 49 3.06 0.08 -9.38
C ILE A 49 3.60 0.60 -10.72
N LYS A 50 4.89 0.96 -10.78
CA LYS A 50 5.57 1.23 -12.06
C LYS A 50 5.75 -0.02 -12.93
N GLY A 51 5.75 -1.20 -12.32
CA GLY A 51 5.85 -2.48 -13.00
C GLY A 51 4.52 -3.24 -12.96
N ALA A 52 4.55 -4.44 -12.37
CA ALA A 52 3.43 -5.37 -12.36
C ALA A 52 2.21 -4.89 -11.54
N GLY A 53 2.40 -3.96 -10.61
CA GLY A 53 1.40 -3.52 -9.64
C GLY A 53 0.35 -2.53 -10.15
N LYS A 54 0.51 -1.99 -11.37
CA LYS A 54 -0.45 -1.02 -11.95
C LYS A 54 -1.88 -1.57 -11.96
N ASP A 55 -2.01 -2.85 -12.29
CA ASP A 55 -3.28 -3.56 -12.31
C ASP A 55 -3.94 -3.64 -10.93
N LEU A 56 -3.16 -3.87 -9.87
CA LEU A 56 -3.67 -3.91 -8.49
C LEU A 56 -4.20 -2.54 -8.07
N LEU A 57 -3.49 -1.46 -8.45
CA LEU A 57 -3.91 -0.08 -8.18
C LEU A 57 -5.23 0.24 -8.91
N LEU A 58 -5.35 -0.14 -10.17
CA LEU A 58 -6.60 0.02 -10.93
C LEU A 58 -7.75 -0.77 -10.30
N ASP A 59 -7.51 -2.04 -9.93
CA ASP A 59 -8.51 -2.88 -9.28
C ASP A 59 -8.94 -2.30 -7.92
N PHE A 60 -8.03 -1.70 -7.15
CA PHE A 60 -8.35 -1.00 -5.91
C PHE A 60 -9.27 0.21 -6.10
N VAL A 61 -8.97 1.04 -7.11
CA VAL A 61 -9.69 2.30 -7.34
C VAL A 61 -11.05 2.05 -7.98
N MET A 62 -11.09 1.17 -8.99
CA MET A 62 -12.26 0.94 -9.84
C MET A 62 -13.23 -0.11 -9.29
N GLN A 63 -12.80 -0.96 -8.34
CA GLN A 63 -13.65 -2.03 -7.79
C GLN A 63 -13.90 -1.83 -6.29
N PRO A 64 -14.94 -1.07 -5.89
CA PRO A 64 -15.26 -0.82 -4.48
C PRO A 64 -15.32 -2.08 -3.61
N GLN A 65 -15.87 -3.17 -4.17
CA GLN A 65 -15.98 -4.47 -3.50
C GLN A 65 -14.62 -5.12 -3.15
N LYS A 66 -13.55 -4.80 -3.89
CA LYS A 66 -12.20 -5.35 -3.65
C LYS A 66 -11.34 -4.47 -2.76
N ARG A 67 -11.69 -3.17 -2.66
CA ARG A 67 -10.89 -2.14 -1.99
C ARG A 67 -10.47 -2.55 -0.59
N ASN A 68 -11.42 -2.97 0.23
CA ASN A 68 -11.17 -3.31 1.63
C ASN A 68 -10.23 -4.51 1.78
N LEU A 69 -10.36 -5.52 0.90
CA LEU A 69 -9.52 -6.72 0.94
C LEU A 69 -8.08 -6.39 0.52
N ILE A 70 -7.92 -5.67 -0.58
CA ILE A 70 -6.60 -5.23 -1.05
C ILE A 70 -5.95 -4.34 0.02
N PHE A 71 -6.71 -3.40 0.61
CA PHE A 71 -6.20 -2.53 1.68
C PHE A 71 -5.74 -3.31 2.90
N SER A 72 -6.56 -4.26 3.38
CA SER A 72 -6.21 -5.10 4.53
C SER A 72 -4.96 -5.94 4.28
N GLU A 73 -4.78 -6.48 3.08
CA GLU A 73 -3.57 -7.23 2.73
C GLU A 73 -2.33 -6.33 2.66
N LEU A 74 -2.44 -5.10 2.12
CA LEU A 74 -1.34 -4.12 2.12
C LEU A 74 -0.92 -3.74 3.55
N LEU A 75 -1.90 -3.55 4.46
CA LEU A 75 -1.63 -3.34 5.88
C LEU A 75 -0.95 -4.55 6.51
N PHE A 76 -1.44 -5.76 6.24
CA PHE A 76 -0.87 -6.99 6.77
C PHE A 76 0.59 -7.21 6.33
N ILE A 77 0.89 -6.96 5.05
CA ILE A 77 2.25 -6.99 4.50
C ILE A 77 3.13 -5.94 5.21
N SER A 78 2.60 -4.74 5.45
CA SER A 78 3.30 -3.67 6.17
C SER A 78 3.63 -4.10 7.59
N TYR A 79 2.68 -4.67 8.33
CA TYR A 79 2.90 -5.16 9.69
C TYR A 79 3.97 -6.26 9.73
N LYS A 80 3.95 -7.21 8.79
CA LYS A 80 5.01 -8.22 8.67
C LYS A 80 6.40 -7.59 8.52
N TYR A 81 6.53 -6.57 7.68
CA TYR A 81 7.79 -5.85 7.49
C TYR A 81 8.21 -5.11 8.78
N LEU A 82 7.30 -4.34 9.37
CA LEU A 82 7.54 -3.53 10.57
C LEU A 82 7.94 -4.38 11.78
N THR A 83 7.31 -5.54 11.96
CA THR A 83 7.72 -6.51 13.00
C THR A 83 9.14 -7.03 12.78
N LYS A 84 9.52 -7.34 11.53
CA LYS A 84 10.89 -7.79 11.21
C LYS A 84 11.94 -6.75 11.55
N VAL A 85 11.66 -5.47 11.30
CA VAL A 85 12.58 -4.35 11.59
C VAL A 85 12.40 -3.78 13.00
N ARG A 86 11.53 -4.37 13.83
CA ARG A 86 11.22 -3.94 15.21
C ARG A 86 10.81 -2.46 15.29
N TYR A 87 10.03 -2.01 14.31
CA TYR A 87 9.52 -0.65 14.28
C TYR A 87 8.07 -0.61 14.77
N ASP A 88 7.83 0.18 15.80
CA ASP A 88 6.50 0.44 16.32
C ASP A 88 5.87 1.63 15.61
N ILE A 89 4.60 1.48 15.20
CA ILE A 89 3.82 2.55 14.58
C ILE A 89 2.37 2.43 15.00
N ASP A 90 1.75 3.58 15.21
CA ASP A 90 0.32 3.67 15.39
C ASP A 90 -0.45 3.31 14.09
N ASP A 91 -1.50 2.49 14.26
CA ASP A 91 -2.32 1.96 13.15
C ASP A 91 -3.00 3.07 12.35
N TYR A 92 -3.43 4.16 13.02
CA TYR A 92 -4.03 5.30 12.33
C TYR A 92 -3.02 5.98 11.39
N PHE A 93 -1.78 6.20 11.84
CA PHE A 93 -0.73 6.74 10.98
C PHE A 93 -0.41 5.82 9.79
N LEU A 94 -0.33 4.51 10.01
CA LEU A 94 -0.07 3.55 8.92
C LEU A 94 -1.19 3.56 7.87
N ARG A 95 -2.46 3.55 8.30
CA ARG A 95 -3.62 3.63 7.42
C ARG A 95 -3.65 4.95 6.65
N LYS A 96 -3.44 6.07 7.33
CA LYS A 96 -3.39 7.40 6.71
C LYS A 96 -2.32 7.44 5.62
N ASN A 97 -1.12 6.92 5.91
CA ASN A 97 -0.05 6.82 4.93
C ASN A 97 -0.47 6.01 3.70
N TRP A 98 -1.11 4.84 3.87
CA TRP A 98 -1.58 4.04 2.74
C TRP A 98 -2.66 4.74 1.89
N VAL A 99 -3.61 5.43 2.53
CA VAL A 99 -4.62 6.22 1.81
C VAL A 99 -3.96 7.29 0.96
N ASN A 100 -3.05 8.06 1.54
CA ASN A 100 -2.32 9.11 0.84
C ASN A 100 -1.43 8.54 -0.28
N LEU A 101 -0.76 7.42 -0.01
CA LEU A 101 0.08 6.70 -0.96
C LEU A 101 -0.70 6.30 -2.20
N ILE A 102 -1.88 5.69 -2.02
CA ILE A 102 -2.75 5.27 -3.13
C ILE A 102 -3.31 6.48 -3.88
N ASN A 103 -3.79 7.50 -3.16
CA ASN A 103 -4.34 8.71 -3.78
C ASN A 103 -3.31 9.42 -4.65
N VAL A 104 -2.10 9.63 -4.14
CA VAL A 104 -1.00 10.25 -4.90
C VAL A 104 -0.60 9.35 -6.08
N SER A 105 -0.55 8.03 -5.87
CA SER A 105 -0.22 7.07 -6.94
C SER A 105 -1.22 7.07 -8.09
N TYR A 106 -2.52 7.25 -7.81
CA TYR A 106 -3.57 7.23 -8.82
C TYR A 106 -3.77 8.60 -9.49
N THR A 107 -3.70 9.69 -8.74
CA THR A 107 -3.98 11.04 -9.25
C THR A 107 -2.81 11.65 -10.02
N ASN A 108 -1.59 11.19 -9.78
CA ASN A 108 -0.44 11.66 -10.52
C ASN A 108 -0.17 10.69 -11.66
N ASP A 109 -0.54 11.12 -12.85
CA ASP A 109 -0.50 10.37 -14.11
C ASP A 109 0.95 10.16 -14.60
N ILE A 110 1.79 9.56 -13.75
CA ILE A 110 3.25 9.36 -13.84
C ILE A 110 4.03 10.44 -13.06
N ILE A 111 4.22 10.20 -11.76
CA ILE A 111 5.44 10.70 -11.11
C ILE A 111 6.62 9.90 -11.67
N THR A 112 7.52 10.58 -12.37
CA THR A 112 8.62 9.96 -13.12
C THR A 112 9.77 9.53 -12.21
N ASP A 113 9.92 10.11 -11.02
CA ASP A 113 11.00 9.83 -10.09
C ASP A 113 10.54 9.58 -8.63
N VAL A 114 11.28 8.71 -7.92
CA VAL A 114 10.97 8.28 -6.55
C VAL A 114 10.97 9.45 -5.55
N SER A 115 11.84 10.44 -5.74
CA SER A 115 12.02 11.52 -4.76
C SER A 115 10.81 12.44 -4.73
N SER A 116 10.36 12.91 -5.89
CA SER A 116 9.15 13.71 -6.01
C SER A 116 7.91 12.98 -5.46
N PHE A 117 7.85 11.66 -5.69
CA PHE A 117 6.80 10.82 -5.16
C PHE A 117 6.76 10.83 -3.64
N LEU A 118 7.89 10.52 -3.01
CA LEU A 118 7.98 10.47 -1.55
C LEU A 118 7.70 11.83 -0.91
N THR A 119 8.15 12.95 -1.52
CA THR A 119 7.83 14.30 -1.04
C THR A 119 6.33 14.56 -1.01
N LYS A 120 5.60 14.19 -2.07
CA LYS A 120 4.13 14.36 -2.12
C LYS A 120 3.42 13.51 -1.06
N ILE A 121 3.94 12.32 -0.74
CA ILE A 121 3.39 11.50 0.36
C ILE A 121 3.65 12.17 1.71
N ASP A 122 4.87 12.66 1.94
CA ASP A 122 5.25 13.33 3.19
C ASP A 122 4.41 14.61 3.40
N GLU A 123 4.15 15.37 2.33
CA GLU A 123 3.24 16.53 2.34
C GLU A 123 1.81 16.11 2.69
N ALA A 124 1.26 15.10 2.02
CA ALA A 124 -0.10 14.62 2.27
C ALA A 124 -0.29 14.07 3.70
N ASN A 125 0.74 13.43 4.27
CA ASN A 125 0.69 12.89 5.63
C ASN A 125 0.69 13.97 6.72
N LYS A 126 1.28 15.14 6.44
CA LYS A 126 1.31 16.31 7.36
C LYS A 126 0.02 17.11 7.37
N LEU A 127 -0.84 16.96 6.38
CA LEU A 127 -2.15 17.60 6.37
C LEU A 127 -3.02 16.99 7.49
N GLU A 128 -3.34 17.78 8.49
CA GLU A 128 -4.37 17.42 9.47
C GLU A 128 -5.74 17.63 8.81
N PHE A 129 -6.57 16.58 8.82
CA PHE A 129 -7.96 16.73 8.43
C PHE A 129 -8.70 17.24 9.68
N ASN A 130 -8.95 18.56 9.70
CA ASN A 130 -9.81 19.21 10.70
C ASN A 130 -11.25 18.66 10.64
#